data_AF-M0QRI3-F1
#
_entry.id   AF-M0QRI3-F1
#
_cell.length_a   1.000
_cell.length_b   1.000
_cell.length_c   1.000
_cell.angle_alpha   90.00
_cell.angle_beta   90.00
_cell.angle_gamma   90.00
#
_symmetry.space_group_name_H-M   'P 1'
#
loop_
_entity.id
_entity.type
_entity.pdbx_description
1 polymer ?
#
loop_
_entity_poly.entity_id
_entity_poly.type
_entity_poly.pdbx_seq_one_letter_code
_entity_poly.pdbx_strand_id
1 'polypeptide(L)'
;MTSLAGRILRPSRPDHPSVVTDPRERRGIIVELAIVAVLTFGFSAISAALALLEAQLGAGIASQTVALNPSRSDLGAIDFVRQLMSGVRLLAIAALGIYLLWRSGIGLSRVGLGRWTPRDVPVGLGLAALIGLPGLALVAAARAVGVNAHLVPSEVDGIWWRWPVLILIAIGNAAAEEVIVVAYFITRLRQLGASENGSLLASAVLRGGYHLYQGVGGGVGNLAMGLVFGRFFQVTNRVWPLVIAHAVIDIVAFVGYALIGDHLSWLR
;
A
#
# COMPACT_ATOMS: atom_id res chain seq x y z
N MET A 1 -20.01 -11.88 27.40
CA MET A 1 -18.79 -11.07 27.23
C MET A 1 -18.05 -11.56 26.00
N THR A 2 -17.92 -10.75 24.94
CA THR A 2 -17.16 -11.14 23.75
C THR A 2 -15.67 -11.22 24.10
N SER A 3 -15.04 -12.36 23.82
CA SER A 3 -13.60 -12.58 24.04
C SER A 3 -12.77 -11.55 23.27
N LEU A 4 -11.52 -11.33 23.69
CA LEU A 4 -10.58 -10.44 22.98
C LEU A 4 -10.46 -10.84 21.49
N ALA A 5 -10.38 -12.15 21.23
CA ALA A 5 -10.39 -12.70 19.87
C ALA A 5 -11.68 -12.37 19.10
N GLY A 6 -12.84 -12.44 19.77
CA GLY A 6 -14.12 -12.06 19.17
C GLY A 6 -14.18 -10.59 18.75
N ARG A 7 -13.61 -9.67 19.56
CA ARG A 7 -13.55 -8.23 19.23
C ARG A 7 -12.60 -7.92 18.08
N ILE A 8 -11.52 -8.68 17.94
CA ILE A 8 -10.57 -8.53 16.82
C ILE A 8 -11.19 -9.08 15.53
N LEU A 9 -11.86 -10.23 15.56
CA LEU A 9 -12.43 -10.84 14.35
C LEU A 9 -13.71 -10.15 13.86
N ARG A 10 -14.46 -9.54 14.78
CA ARG A 10 -15.72 -8.84 14.52
C ARG A 10 -15.77 -7.54 15.34
N PRO A 11 -14.98 -6.52 14.95
CA PRO A 11 -15.02 -5.25 15.64
C PRO A 11 -16.40 -4.61 15.45
N SER A 12 -16.87 -3.93 16.50
CA SER A 12 -18.04 -3.09 16.40
C SER A 12 -17.74 -1.93 15.46
N ARG A 13 -18.73 -1.57 14.64
CA ARG A 13 -18.66 -0.38 13.81
C ARG A 13 -18.50 0.86 14.71
N PRO A 14 -17.60 1.81 14.39
CA PRO A 14 -17.53 3.08 15.09
C PRO A 14 -18.80 3.92 14.90
N ASP A 15 -19.18 4.70 15.92
CA ASP A 15 -20.35 5.60 15.87
C ASP A 15 -20.19 6.70 14.80
N HIS A 16 -18.94 7.06 14.46
CA HIS A 16 -18.62 8.05 13.45
C HIS A 16 -17.62 7.52 12.41
N PRO A 17 -17.84 7.81 11.11
CA PRO A 17 -18.99 8.50 10.55
C PRO A 17 -20.26 7.63 10.52
N SER A 18 -21.42 8.28 10.70
CA SER A 18 -22.72 7.63 10.61
C SER A 18 -22.98 7.10 9.20
N VAL A 19 -23.91 6.15 9.08
CA VAL A 19 -24.41 5.72 7.77
C VAL A 19 -25.14 6.89 7.12
N VAL A 20 -24.80 7.17 5.87
CA VAL A 20 -25.50 8.15 5.06
C VAL A 20 -26.73 7.48 4.45
N THR A 21 -27.91 8.00 4.77
CA THR A 21 -29.20 7.47 4.31
C THR A 21 -29.78 8.29 3.16
N ASP A 22 -29.41 9.57 3.01
CA ASP A 22 -29.86 10.40 1.90
C ASP A 22 -29.36 9.85 0.54
N PRO A 23 -30.26 9.53 -0.41
CA PRO A 23 -29.86 8.93 -1.68
C PRO A 23 -28.91 9.79 -2.53
N ARG A 24 -29.02 11.13 -2.45
CA ARG A 24 -28.16 12.03 -3.24
C ARG A 24 -26.75 12.05 -2.69
N GLU A 25 -26.60 12.16 -1.37
CA GLU A 25 -25.30 12.07 -0.71
C GLU A 25 -24.63 10.71 -0.92
N ARG A 26 -25.39 9.61 -0.81
CA ARG A 26 -24.88 8.26 -1.09
C ARG A 26 -24.34 8.15 -2.52
N ARG A 27 -25.08 8.66 -3.51
CA ARG A 27 -24.62 8.70 -4.91
C ARG A 27 -23.37 9.54 -5.06
N GLY A 28 -23.28 10.67 -4.37
CA GLY A 28 -22.08 11.51 -4.30
C GLY A 28 -20.86 10.73 -3.83
N ILE A 29 -20.98 9.96 -2.74
CA ILE A 29 -19.88 9.12 -2.22
C ILE A 29 -19.46 8.05 -3.23
N ILE A 30 -20.41 7.41 -3.92
CA ILE A 30 -20.09 6.39 -4.94
C ILE A 30 -19.31 7.02 -6.10
N VAL A 31 -19.74 8.19 -6.58
CA VAL A 31 -19.04 8.93 -7.64
C VAL A 31 -17.64 9.36 -7.17
N GLU A 32 -17.54 9.88 -5.95
CA GLU A 32 -16.25 10.26 -5.34
C GLU A 32 -15.31 9.05 -5.28
N LEU A 33 -15.79 7.90 -4.78
CA LEU A 33 -15.02 6.65 -4.73
C LEU A 33 -14.56 6.20 -6.12
N ALA A 34 -15.41 6.30 -7.14
CA ALA A 34 -15.05 5.92 -8.51
C ALA A 34 -13.95 6.84 -9.08
N ILE A 35 -14.08 8.16 -8.89
CA ILE A 35 -13.09 9.15 -9.34
C ILE A 35 -11.76 8.93 -8.62
N VAL A 36 -11.78 8.81 -7.29
CA VAL A 36 -10.56 8.57 -6.50
C VAL A 36 -9.92 7.25 -6.89
N ALA A 37 -10.70 6.17 -7.06
CA ALA A 37 -10.16 4.89 -7.50
C ALA A 37 -9.47 5.02 -8.86
N VAL A 38 -10.12 5.63 -9.87
CA VAL A 38 -9.54 5.81 -11.21
C VAL A 38 -8.26 6.63 -11.19
N LEU A 39 -8.23 7.75 -10.45
CA LEU A 39 -7.07 8.65 -10.38
C LEU A 39 -5.89 8.08 -9.58
N THR A 40 -6.10 7.01 -8.81
CA THR A 40 -5.10 6.43 -7.92
C THR A 40 -4.71 5.02 -8.35
N PHE A 41 -5.42 4.00 -7.88
CA PHE A 41 -5.00 2.60 -7.96
C PHE A 41 -5.90 1.72 -8.85
N GLY A 42 -7.07 2.21 -9.25
CA GLY A 42 -8.06 1.46 -10.01
C GLY A 42 -7.56 1.06 -11.39
N PHE A 43 -6.98 1.99 -12.14
CA PHE A 43 -6.36 1.67 -13.43
C PHE A 43 -5.12 0.81 -13.28
N SER A 44 -4.35 0.96 -12.20
CA SER A 44 -3.23 0.06 -11.89
C SER A 44 -3.70 -1.38 -11.67
N ALA A 45 -4.81 -1.59 -10.95
CA ALA A 45 -5.41 -2.92 -10.76
C ALA A 45 -5.90 -3.55 -12.08
N ILE A 46 -6.59 -2.77 -12.92
CA ILE A 46 -7.05 -3.26 -14.23
C ILE A 46 -5.86 -3.61 -15.11
N SER A 47 -4.85 -2.73 -15.17
CA SER A 47 -3.64 -2.96 -15.97
C SER A 47 -2.87 -4.19 -15.50
N ALA A 48 -2.77 -4.39 -14.18
CA ALA A 48 -2.14 -5.56 -13.59
C ALA A 48 -2.88 -6.86 -13.96
N ALA A 49 -4.20 -6.87 -13.91
CA ALA A 49 -5.02 -8.03 -14.30
C ALA A 49 -4.88 -8.34 -15.79
N LEU A 50 -4.87 -7.32 -16.66
CA LEU A 50 -4.67 -7.48 -18.09
C LEU A 50 -3.27 -8.02 -18.39
N ALA A 51 -2.22 -7.51 -17.74
CA ALA A 51 -0.85 -7.99 -17.92
C ALA A 51 -0.69 -9.47 -17.52
N LEU A 52 -1.37 -9.92 -16.46
CA LEU A 52 -1.40 -11.34 -16.10
C LEU A 52 -2.14 -12.19 -17.13
N LEU A 53 -3.26 -11.70 -17.65
CA LEU A 53 -4.01 -12.40 -18.69
C LEU A 53 -3.18 -12.53 -19.97
N GLU A 54 -2.51 -11.46 -20.41
CA GLU A 54 -1.59 -11.48 -21.54
C GLU A 54 -0.45 -12.47 -21.33
N ALA A 55 0.17 -12.46 -20.15
CA ALA A 55 1.23 -13.40 -19.81
C ALA A 55 0.76 -14.85 -19.84
N GLN A 56 -0.45 -15.13 -19.35
CA GLN A 56 -1.04 -16.47 -19.35
C GLN A 56 -1.42 -16.96 -20.76
N LEU A 57 -1.78 -16.04 -21.66
CA LEU A 57 -2.11 -16.34 -23.06
C LEU A 57 -0.86 -16.37 -23.97
N GLY A 58 0.25 -15.79 -23.52
CA GLY A 58 1.52 -15.72 -24.24
C GLY A 58 2.59 -16.67 -23.72
N ALA A 59 3.78 -16.14 -23.43
CA ALA A 59 4.97 -16.91 -23.05
C ALA A 59 5.05 -17.32 -21.56
N GLY A 60 4.06 -16.95 -20.74
CA GLY A 60 4.01 -17.22 -19.31
C GLY A 60 4.48 -16.06 -18.42
N ILE A 61 4.02 -16.05 -17.15
CA ILE A 61 4.30 -15.00 -16.15
C ILE A 61 5.78 -15.00 -15.70
N ALA A 62 6.47 -16.13 -15.79
CA ALA A 62 7.84 -16.30 -15.29
C ALA A 62 8.90 -15.44 -16.02
N SER A 63 8.60 -14.94 -17.23
CA SER A 63 9.52 -14.13 -18.02
C SER A 63 9.42 -12.63 -17.79
N GLN A 64 8.50 -12.15 -16.93
CA GLN A 64 8.33 -10.71 -16.69
C GLN A 64 9.27 -10.22 -15.57
N THR A 65 10.06 -9.20 -15.89
CA THR A 65 10.87 -8.45 -14.93
C THR A 65 10.27 -7.07 -14.73
N VAL A 66 9.94 -6.72 -13.49
CA VAL A 66 9.43 -5.39 -13.14
C VAL A 66 10.47 -4.68 -12.28
N ALA A 67 11.02 -3.61 -12.82
CA ALA A 67 11.91 -2.74 -12.05
C ALA A 67 11.09 -1.89 -11.08
N LEU A 68 11.52 -1.87 -9.81
CA LEU A 68 10.94 -0.99 -8.80
C LEU A 68 11.59 0.39 -8.89
N ASN A 69 10.79 1.43 -9.18
CA ASN A 69 11.25 2.82 -9.34
C ASN A 69 12.44 2.99 -10.32
N PRO A 70 12.32 2.52 -11.59
CA PRO A 70 13.41 2.65 -12.56
C PRO A 70 13.76 4.11 -12.83
N SER A 71 15.00 4.36 -13.26
CA SER A 71 15.38 5.65 -13.83
C SER A 71 14.46 5.97 -15.01
N ARG A 72 14.06 7.24 -15.11
CA ARG A 72 13.22 7.77 -16.19
C ARG A 72 14.01 8.63 -17.17
N SER A 73 15.31 8.85 -16.95
CA SER A 73 16.17 9.60 -17.85
C SER A 73 17.64 9.26 -17.62
N ASP A 74 18.41 9.17 -18.71
CA ASP A 74 19.88 9.05 -18.62
C ASP A 74 20.55 10.35 -18.13
N LEU A 75 19.82 11.47 -18.15
CA LEU A 75 20.28 12.75 -17.65
C LEU A 75 19.91 12.91 -16.17
N GLY A 76 20.90 12.78 -15.29
CA GLY A 76 20.68 12.72 -13.83
C GLY A 76 19.88 13.89 -13.24
N ALA A 77 20.04 15.12 -13.72
CA ALA A 77 19.25 16.27 -13.26
C ALA A 77 17.77 16.17 -13.66
N ILE A 78 17.48 15.66 -14.86
CA ILE A 78 16.11 15.44 -15.34
C ILE A 78 15.48 14.27 -14.59
N ASP A 79 16.24 13.19 -14.35
CA ASP A 79 15.75 12.05 -13.57
C ASP A 79 15.40 12.47 -12.14
N PHE A 80 16.26 13.25 -11.48
CA PHE A 80 15.98 13.81 -10.15
C PHE A 80 14.62 14.53 -10.10
N VAL A 81 14.37 15.44 -11.05
CA VAL A 81 13.10 16.18 -11.11
C VAL A 81 11.91 15.22 -11.33
N ARG A 82 12.03 14.26 -12.25
CA ARG A 82 10.97 13.29 -12.55
C ARG A 82 10.65 12.39 -11.36
N GLN A 83 11.66 11.97 -10.61
CA GLN A 83 11.51 11.14 -9.41
C GLN A 83 10.91 11.96 -8.26
N LEU A 84 11.38 13.19 -8.05
CA LEU A 84 10.82 14.11 -7.06
C LEU A 84 9.33 14.40 -7.34
N MET A 85 8.97 14.68 -8.60
CA MET A 85 7.57 14.83 -9.02
C MET A 85 6.74 13.58 -8.70
N SER A 86 7.32 12.39 -8.85
CA SER A 86 6.65 11.13 -8.50
C SER A 86 6.33 11.06 -7.01
N GLY A 87 7.29 11.37 -6.14
CA GLY A 87 7.09 11.42 -4.68
C GLY A 87 6.06 12.47 -4.26
N VAL A 88 6.15 13.68 -4.80
CA VAL A 88 5.20 14.77 -4.53
C VAL A 88 3.78 14.38 -4.95
N ARG A 89 3.63 13.72 -6.11
CA ARG A 89 2.32 13.23 -6.58
C ARG A 89 1.70 12.22 -5.61
N LEU A 90 2.49 11.29 -5.06
CA LEU A 90 2.00 10.31 -4.08
C LEU A 90 1.53 11.00 -2.79
N LEU A 91 2.28 11.98 -2.29
CA LEU A 91 1.86 12.80 -1.15
C LEU A 91 0.58 13.59 -1.44
N ALA A 92 0.43 14.12 -2.66
CA ALA A 92 -0.78 14.82 -3.09
C ALA A 92 -2.00 13.88 -3.14
N ILE A 93 -1.83 12.62 -3.54
CA ILE A 93 -2.87 11.59 -3.50
C ILE A 93 -3.32 11.36 -2.05
N ALA A 94 -2.40 11.17 -1.11
CA ALA A 94 -2.73 11.02 0.31
C ALA A 94 -3.49 12.26 0.82
N ALA A 95 -2.98 13.46 0.51
CA ALA A 95 -3.60 14.73 0.90
C ALA A 95 -5.01 14.89 0.34
N LEU A 96 -5.27 14.44 -0.89
CA LEU A 96 -6.61 14.46 -1.50
C LEU A 96 -7.60 13.62 -0.70
N GLY A 97 -7.24 12.40 -0.31
CA GLY A 97 -8.10 11.54 0.53
C GLY A 97 -8.43 12.19 1.87
N ILE A 98 -7.43 12.77 2.52
CA ILE A 98 -7.60 13.52 3.77
C ILE A 98 -8.54 14.71 3.57
N TYR A 99 -8.29 15.49 2.53
CA TYR A 99 -9.07 16.68 2.19
C TYR A 99 -10.54 16.33 1.95
N LEU A 100 -10.84 15.25 1.21
CA LEU A 100 -12.22 14.84 0.94
C LEU A 100 -12.97 14.42 2.21
N LEU A 101 -12.31 13.71 3.13
CA LEU A 101 -12.90 13.37 4.43
C LEU A 101 -13.17 14.64 5.25
N TRP A 102 -12.17 15.50 5.40
CA TRP A 102 -12.30 16.76 6.13
C TRP A 102 -13.40 17.66 5.54
N ARG A 103 -13.41 17.81 4.21
CA ARG A 103 -14.38 18.63 3.47
C ARG A 103 -15.81 18.11 3.60
N SER A 104 -15.99 16.82 3.85
CA SER A 104 -17.28 16.19 4.15
C SER A 104 -17.71 16.31 5.62
N GLY A 105 -17.00 17.11 6.43
CA GLY A 105 -17.34 17.36 7.84
C GLY A 105 -16.84 16.29 8.80
N ILE A 106 -16.01 15.35 8.35
CA ILE A 106 -15.45 14.29 9.19
C ILE A 106 -14.23 14.83 9.93
N GLY A 107 -14.28 14.80 11.27
CA GLY A 107 -13.10 15.06 12.09
C GLY A 107 -12.04 13.99 11.88
N LEU A 108 -10.87 14.36 11.33
CA LEU A 108 -9.81 13.43 10.91
C LEU A 108 -9.33 12.50 12.04
N SER A 109 -9.28 12.99 13.29
CA SER A 109 -8.93 12.16 14.46
C SER A 109 -9.93 11.03 14.73
N ARG A 110 -11.20 11.19 14.33
CA ARG A 110 -12.25 10.16 14.48
C ARG A 110 -12.11 9.02 13.47
N VAL A 111 -11.34 9.22 12.41
CA VAL A 111 -11.10 8.22 11.35
C VAL A 111 -9.62 7.84 11.25
N GLY A 112 -8.91 7.95 12.38
CA GLY A 112 -7.52 7.52 12.53
C GLY A 112 -6.47 8.35 11.82
N LEU A 113 -6.86 9.48 11.23
CA LEU A 113 -6.00 10.51 10.63
C LEU A 113 -5.71 11.67 11.60
N GLY A 114 -5.70 11.38 12.90
CA GLY A 114 -5.27 12.33 13.94
C GLY A 114 -3.78 12.67 13.82
N ARG A 115 -3.21 13.41 14.78
CA ARG A 115 -1.76 13.65 14.78
C ARG A 115 -0.99 12.35 15.02
N TRP A 116 0.13 12.18 14.32
CA TRP A 116 1.11 11.14 14.61
C TRP A 116 1.69 11.35 16.02
N THR A 117 2.15 10.27 16.63
CA THR A 117 2.81 10.26 17.93
C THR A 117 4.07 9.39 17.88
N PRO A 118 5.09 9.66 18.70
CA PRO A 118 6.29 8.80 18.76
C PRO A 118 6.00 7.32 19.10
N ARG A 119 4.84 7.03 19.72
CA ARG A 119 4.40 5.66 20.01
C ARG A 119 3.99 4.88 18.77
N ASP A 120 3.72 5.56 17.66
CA ASP A 120 3.37 4.91 16.40
C ASP A 120 4.60 4.23 15.76
N VAL A 121 5.82 4.68 16.06
CA VAL A 121 7.08 4.13 15.53
C VAL A 121 7.31 2.68 15.93
N PRO A 122 7.40 2.30 17.22
CA PRO A 122 7.66 0.90 17.59
C PRO A 122 6.53 -0.03 17.11
N VAL A 123 5.29 0.45 17.06
CA VAL A 123 4.17 -0.34 16.53
C VAL A 123 4.31 -0.54 15.02
N GLY A 124 4.65 0.50 14.28
CA GLY A 124 4.91 0.41 12.84
C GLY A 124 6.09 -0.51 12.52
N LEU A 125 7.19 -0.44 13.30
CA LEU A 125 8.31 -1.36 13.15
C LEU A 125 7.93 -2.82 13.44
N GLY A 126 7.10 -3.06 14.46
CA GLY A 126 6.56 -4.39 14.74
C GLY A 126 5.69 -4.93 13.61
N LEU A 127 4.82 -4.09 13.03
CA LEU A 127 4.01 -4.45 11.86
C LEU A 127 4.87 -4.67 10.61
N ALA A 128 5.91 -3.87 10.41
CA ALA A 128 6.87 -4.05 9.33
C ALA A 128 7.57 -5.40 9.43
N ALA A 129 8.03 -5.79 10.63
CA ALA A 129 8.66 -7.08 10.86
C ALA A 129 7.66 -8.24 10.64
N LEU A 130 6.42 -8.08 11.11
CA LEU A 130 5.36 -9.08 10.97
C LEU A 130 5.05 -9.43 9.51
N ILE A 131 5.10 -8.45 8.61
CA ILE A 131 4.81 -8.64 7.18
C ILE A 131 6.09 -8.90 6.38
N GLY A 132 7.13 -8.10 6.63
CA GLY A 132 8.37 -8.10 5.87
C GLY A 132 9.22 -9.35 6.10
N LEU A 133 9.35 -9.86 7.34
CA LEU A 133 10.19 -11.05 7.60
C LEU A 133 9.65 -12.32 6.91
N PRO A 134 8.34 -12.65 6.99
CA PRO A 134 7.80 -13.76 6.21
C PRO A 134 7.95 -13.57 4.71
N GLY A 135 7.78 -12.34 4.20
CA GLY A 135 8.00 -12.03 2.78
C GLY A 135 9.44 -12.31 2.33
N LEU A 136 10.43 -11.86 3.10
CA LEU A 136 11.85 -12.14 2.86
C LEU A 136 12.15 -13.65 2.91
N ALA A 137 11.57 -14.37 3.87
CA ALA A 137 11.75 -15.82 3.98
C ALA A 137 11.16 -16.56 2.76
N LEU A 138 9.99 -16.15 2.27
CA LEU A 138 9.39 -16.72 1.06
C LEU A 138 10.22 -16.46 -0.18
N VAL A 139 10.75 -15.24 -0.34
CA VAL A 139 11.67 -14.92 -1.44
C VAL A 139 12.90 -15.81 -1.36
N ALA A 140 13.55 -15.93 -0.19
CA ALA A 140 14.72 -16.78 0.01
C ALA A 140 14.44 -18.25 -0.32
N ALA A 141 13.29 -18.78 0.12
CA ALA A 141 12.88 -20.15 -0.17
C ALA A 141 12.62 -20.37 -1.67
N ALA A 142 11.91 -19.45 -2.33
CA ALA A 142 11.63 -19.50 -3.77
C ALA A 142 12.93 -19.50 -4.61
N ARG A 143 13.94 -18.72 -4.18
CA ARG A 143 15.28 -18.76 -4.79
C ARG A 143 15.94 -20.11 -4.63
N ALA A 144 15.91 -20.66 -3.42
CA ALA A 144 16.57 -21.93 -3.11
C ALA A 144 16.00 -23.10 -3.93
N VAL A 145 14.73 -23.03 -4.34
CA VAL A 145 14.08 -24.07 -5.17
C VAL A 145 14.05 -23.74 -6.67
N GLY A 146 14.68 -22.65 -7.12
CA GLY A 146 14.80 -22.30 -8.54
C GLY A 146 13.52 -21.80 -9.21
N VAL A 147 12.51 -21.38 -8.43
CA VAL A 147 11.23 -20.87 -8.93
C VAL A 147 11.24 -19.35 -8.77
N ASN A 148 11.87 -18.60 -9.68
CA ASN A 148 12.06 -17.16 -9.50
C ASN A 148 11.61 -16.33 -10.72
N ALA A 149 10.77 -15.33 -10.46
CA ALA A 149 10.66 -14.13 -11.29
C ALA A 149 11.72 -13.14 -10.82
N HIS A 150 12.51 -12.56 -11.72
CA HIS A 150 13.61 -11.66 -11.36
C HIS A 150 13.04 -10.29 -10.95
N LEU A 151 12.88 -10.04 -9.64
CA LEU A 151 12.77 -8.68 -9.13
C LEU A 151 14.13 -8.01 -9.26
N VAL A 152 14.22 -7.04 -10.15
CA VAL A 152 15.40 -6.19 -10.31
C VAL A 152 15.23 -5.01 -9.32
N PRO A 153 16.12 -4.88 -8.32
CA PRO A 153 16.13 -3.75 -7.42
C PRO A 153 16.26 -2.44 -8.18
N SER A 154 15.89 -1.33 -7.56
CA SER A 154 16.20 -0.01 -8.09
C SER A 154 17.71 0.07 -8.33
N GLU A 155 18.15 0.50 -9.51
CA GLU A 155 19.54 0.90 -9.71
C GLU A 155 19.78 2.09 -8.76
N VAL A 156 20.74 1.98 -7.84
CA VAL A 156 21.08 3.09 -6.91
C VAL A 156 22.47 3.64 -7.17
N ASP A 157 23.22 3.04 -8.11
CA ASP A 157 24.63 3.35 -8.30
C ASP A 157 24.87 4.79 -8.79
N GLY A 158 25.94 5.39 -8.26
CA GLY A 158 26.61 6.57 -8.81
C GLY A 158 26.08 7.94 -8.38
N ILE A 159 24.91 8.07 -7.75
CA ILE A 159 24.33 9.41 -7.49
C ILE A 159 23.67 9.55 -6.10
N TRP A 160 24.25 10.41 -5.25
CA TRP A 160 23.87 10.57 -3.84
C TRP A 160 22.41 10.96 -3.59
N TRP A 161 21.78 11.75 -4.48
CA TRP A 161 20.40 12.21 -4.30
C TRP A 161 19.38 11.10 -4.47
N ARG A 162 19.75 9.96 -5.08
CA ARG A 162 18.82 8.85 -5.34
C ARG A 162 18.30 8.25 -4.03
N TRP A 163 19.14 8.14 -3.01
CA TRP A 163 18.75 7.65 -1.69
C TRP A 163 17.63 8.47 -1.03
N PRO A 164 17.78 9.80 -0.78
CA PRO A 164 16.72 10.58 -0.15
C PRO A 164 15.45 10.66 -1.01
N VAL A 165 15.57 10.61 -2.34
CA VAL A 165 14.39 10.61 -3.23
C VAL A 165 13.64 9.28 -3.19
N LEU A 166 14.32 8.13 -3.17
CA LEU A 166 13.68 6.81 -3.02
C LEU A 166 13.01 6.68 -1.65
N ILE A 167 13.63 7.22 -0.59
CA ILE A 167 13.00 7.29 0.75
C ILE A 167 11.73 8.15 0.70
N LEU A 168 11.77 9.31 0.04
CA LEU A 168 10.60 10.16 -0.15
C LEU A 168 9.49 9.44 -0.93
N ILE A 169 9.84 8.70 -1.99
CA ILE A 169 8.89 7.91 -2.78
C ILE A 169 8.28 6.81 -1.93
N ALA A 170 9.07 6.08 -1.14
CA ALA A 170 8.58 5.03 -0.24
C ALA A 170 7.60 5.59 0.80
N ILE A 171 7.94 6.73 1.43
CA ILE A 171 7.04 7.42 2.36
C ILE A 171 5.77 7.90 1.65
N GLY A 172 5.92 8.47 0.45
CA GLY A 172 4.80 8.92 -0.37
C GLY A 172 3.87 7.78 -0.74
N ASN A 173 4.42 6.63 -1.14
CA ASN A 173 3.67 5.44 -1.53
C ASN A 173 2.89 4.88 -0.33
N ALA A 174 3.58 4.67 0.78
CA ALA A 174 2.98 4.28 2.05
C ALA A 174 1.85 5.23 2.48
N ALA A 175 2.08 6.56 2.40
CA ALA A 175 1.05 7.53 2.72
C ALA A 175 -0.14 7.43 1.76
N ALA A 176 0.09 7.37 0.45
CA ALA A 176 -0.96 7.27 -0.55
C ALA A 176 -1.82 6.03 -0.33
N GLU A 177 -1.19 4.86 -0.18
CA GLU A 177 -1.88 3.59 -0.02
C GLU A 177 -2.61 3.47 1.32
N GLU A 178 -1.95 3.74 2.44
CA GLU A 178 -2.59 3.56 3.75
C GLU A 178 -3.67 4.62 4.02
N VAL A 179 -3.50 5.84 3.50
CA VAL A 179 -4.54 6.87 3.63
C VAL A 179 -5.70 6.57 2.69
N ILE A 180 -5.47 6.26 1.41
CA ILE A 180 -6.56 6.06 0.45
C ILE A 180 -7.21 4.70 0.61
N VAL A 181 -6.44 3.62 0.56
CA VAL A 181 -6.94 2.25 0.45
C VAL A 181 -7.43 1.72 1.80
N VAL A 182 -6.83 2.17 2.91
CA VAL A 182 -7.26 1.78 4.25
C VAL A 182 -8.16 2.85 4.86
N ALA A 183 -7.63 4.01 5.25
CA ALA A 183 -8.39 4.95 6.06
C ALA A 183 -9.61 5.55 5.31
N TYR A 184 -9.39 6.12 4.13
CA TYR A 184 -10.42 6.77 3.32
C TYR A 184 -11.43 5.75 2.78
N PHE A 185 -10.97 4.69 2.12
CA PHE A 185 -11.86 3.73 1.46
C PHE A 185 -12.75 2.99 2.46
N ILE A 186 -12.19 2.46 3.56
CA ILE A 186 -13.00 1.81 4.61
C ILE A 186 -13.99 2.81 5.22
N THR A 187 -13.57 4.06 5.45
CA THR A 187 -14.45 5.10 5.98
C THR A 187 -15.62 5.41 5.04
N ARG A 188 -15.38 5.55 3.74
CA ARG A 188 -16.45 5.77 2.75
C ARG A 188 -17.35 4.55 2.62
N LEU A 189 -16.82 3.34 2.62
CA LEU A 189 -17.64 2.11 2.62
C LEU A 189 -18.52 2.01 3.88
N ARG A 190 -18.00 2.38 5.05
CA ARG A 190 -18.81 2.52 6.28
C ARG A 190 -19.94 3.52 6.07
N GLN A 191 -19.68 4.71 5.54
CA GLN A 191 -20.74 5.69 5.25
C GLN A 191 -21.82 5.12 4.31
N LEU A 192 -21.43 4.27 3.36
CA LEU A 192 -22.37 3.55 2.48
C LEU A 192 -23.11 2.39 3.15
N GLY A 193 -22.79 2.05 4.40
CA GLY A 193 -23.46 1.00 5.16
C GLY A 193 -22.77 -0.37 5.08
N ALA A 194 -21.58 -0.47 4.48
CA ALA A 194 -20.83 -1.72 4.48
C ALA A 194 -20.46 -2.15 5.91
N SER A 195 -20.41 -3.46 6.14
CA SER A 195 -19.94 -4.03 7.40
C SER A 195 -18.43 -3.85 7.55
N GLU A 196 -17.92 -3.97 8.78
CA GLU A 196 -16.46 -3.93 9.04
C GLU A 196 -15.73 -5.02 8.24
N ASN A 197 -16.25 -6.25 8.23
CA ASN A 197 -15.58 -7.32 7.48
C ASN A 197 -15.73 -7.16 5.97
N GLY A 198 -16.84 -6.62 5.48
CA GLY A 198 -17.03 -6.33 4.05
C GLY A 198 -16.09 -5.24 3.55
N SER A 199 -15.96 -4.15 4.32
CA SER A 199 -15.03 -3.05 3.99
C SER A 199 -13.57 -3.47 4.07
N LEU A 200 -13.20 -4.30 5.05
CA LEU A 200 -11.87 -4.88 5.18
C LEU A 200 -11.52 -5.73 3.95
N LEU A 201 -12.41 -6.65 3.56
CA LEU A 201 -12.18 -7.53 2.42
C LEU A 201 -12.06 -6.73 1.12
N ALA A 202 -12.94 -5.75 0.91
CA ALA A 202 -12.88 -4.88 -0.27
C ALA A 202 -11.56 -4.10 -0.35
N SER A 203 -11.10 -3.54 0.78
CA SER A 203 -9.81 -2.83 0.89
C SER A 203 -8.63 -3.76 0.58
N ALA A 204 -8.60 -4.97 1.17
CA ALA A 204 -7.54 -5.94 0.95
C ALA A 204 -7.51 -6.49 -0.49
N VAL A 205 -8.67 -6.74 -1.10
CA VAL A 205 -8.78 -7.16 -2.50
C VAL A 205 -8.33 -6.06 -3.45
N LEU A 206 -8.73 -4.80 -3.19
CA LEU A 206 -8.25 -3.66 -3.97
C LEU A 206 -6.72 -3.60 -3.92
N ARG A 207 -6.13 -3.72 -2.72
CA ARG A 207 -4.68 -3.77 -2.51
C ARG A 207 -4.01 -4.89 -3.29
N GLY A 208 -4.43 -6.13 -3.07
CA GLY A 208 -3.89 -7.27 -3.82
C GLY A 208 -4.00 -7.07 -5.33
N GLY A 209 -5.14 -6.53 -5.80
CA GLY A 209 -5.42 -6.29 -7.22
C GLY A 209 -4.43 -5.34 -7.89
N TYR A 210 -4.16 -4.17 -7.31
CA TYR A 210 -3.19 -3.24 -7.89
C TYR A 210 -1.73 -3.65 -7.70
N HIS A 211 -1.45 -4.73 -6.97
CA HIS A 211 -0.12 -5.34 -6.86
C HIS A 211 0.05 -6.63 -7.68
N LEU A 212 -0.97 -7.07 -8.42
CA LEU A 212 -0.86 -8.24 -9.30
C LEU A 212 0.21 -8.09 -10.39
N TYR A 213 0.63 -6.86 -10.71
CA TYR A 213 1.72 -6.60 -11.66
C TYR A 213 3.08 -7.12 -11.16
N GLN A 214 3.21 -7.34 -9.84
CA GLN A 214 4.38 -7.97 -9.23
C GLN A 214 4.32 -9.51 -9.31
N GLY A 215 3.32 -10.05 -10.01
CA GLY A 215 3.00 -11.47 -10.06
C GLY A 215 2.00 -11.91 -8.98
N VAL A 216 1.54 -13.16 -9.08
CA VAL A 216 0.54 -13.74 -8.16
C VAL A 216 1.02 -13.68 -6.70
N GLY A 217 2.31 -13.97 -6.45
CA GLY A 217 2.89 -13.90 -5.11
C GLY A 217 2.83 -12.49 -4.51
N GLY A 218 3.16 -11.46 -5.30
CA GLY A 218 3.06 -10.06 -4.88
C GLY A 218 1.63 -9.63 -4.59
N GLY A 219 0.67 -10.02 -5.43
CA GLY A 219 -0.75 -9.76 -5.20
C GLY A 219 -1.30 -10.45 -3.94
N VAL A 220 -0.98 -11.72 -3.72
CA VAL A 220 -1.40 -12.47 -2.53
C VAL A 220 -0.75 -11.92 -1.26
N GLY A 221 0.54 -11.59 -1.29
CA GLY A 221 1.24 -10.96 -0.16
C GLY A 221 0.61 -9.63 0.22
N ASN A 222 0.26 -8.80 -0.77
CA ASN A 222 -0.39 -7.51 -0.55
C ASN A 222 -1.85 -7.62 -0.11
N LEU A 223 -2.57 -8.66 -0.54
CA LEU A 223 -3.89 -9.00 0.01
C LEU A 223 -3.76 -9.33 1.50
N ALA A 224 -2.80 -10.19 1.88
CA ALA A 224 -2.58 -10.56 3.28
C ALA A 224 -2.19 -9.35 4.14
N MET A 225 -1.27 -8.51 3.65
CA MET A 225 -0.92 -7.24 4.29
C MET A 225 -2.14 -6.33 4.44
N GLY A 226 -2.97 -6.19 3.41
CA GLY A 226 -4.22 -5.42 3.45
C GLY A 226 -5.20 -5.91 4.51
N LEU A 227 -5.32 -7.23 4.70
CA LEU A 227 -6.14 -7.81 5.77
C LEU A 227 -5.58 -7.46 7.16
N VAL A 228 -4.27 -7.57 7.37
CA VAL A 228 -3.62 -7.25 8.65
C VAL A 228 -3.74 -5.76 8.96
N PHE A 229 -3.39 -4.90 8.00
CA PHE A 229 -3.35 -3.45 8.16
C PHE A 229 -4.75 -2.87 8.28
N GLY A 230 -5.67 -3.28 7.41
CA GLY A 230 -7.07 -2.89 7.50
C GLY A 230 -7.68 -3.32 8.83
N ARG A 231 -7.38 -4.53 9.32
CA ARG A 231 -7.89 -4.96 10.63
C ARG A 231 -7.28 -4.14 11.77
N PHE A 232 -5.98 -3.90 11.73
CA PHE A 232 -5.30 -3.05 12.71
C PHE A 232 -5.94 -1.67 12.75
N PHE A 233 -6.23 -1.06 11.59
CA PHE A 233 -6.94 0.20 11.49
C PHE A 233 -8.34 0.13 12.10
N GLN A 234 -9.13 -0.91 11.82
CA GLN A 234 -10.48 -1.04 12.38
C GLN A 234 -10.51 -1.15 13.91
N VAL A 235 -9.52 -1.83 14.50
CA VAL A 235 -9.45 -2.06 15.95
C VAL A 235 -8.85 -0.86 16.69
N THR A 236 -7.82 -0.23 16.12
CA THR A 236 -7.06 0.84 16.80
C THR A 236 -7.47 2.24 16.38
N ASN A 237 -8.10 2.37 15.21
CA ASN A 237 -8.40 3.64 14.54
C ASN A 237 -7.14 4.52 14.41
N ARG A 238 -6.03 3.93 13.91
CA ARG A 238 -4.74 4.60 13.71
C ARG A 238 -4.14 4.21 12.36
N VAL A 239 -3.83 5.20 11.52
CA VAL A 239 -3.20 4.97 10.21
C VAL A 239 -1.67 5.14 10.24
N TRP A 240 -1.14 6.00 11.12
CA TRP A 240 0.30 6.30 11.13
C TRP A 240 1.22 5.10 11.38
N PRO A 241 0.90 4.15 12.29
CA PRO A 241 1.68 2.92 12.39
C PRO A 241 1.74 2.14 11.08
N LEU A 242 0.66 2.16 10.29
CA LEU A 242 0.59 1.49 8.98
C LEU A 242 1.49 2.20 7.96
N VAL A 243 1.43 3.54 7.90
CA VAL A 243 2.28 4.34 7.01
C VAL A 243 3.76 4.11 7.33
N ILE A 244 4.13 4.08 8.61
CA ILE A 244 5.51 3.79 9.05
C ILE A 244 5.89 2.37 8.64
N ALA A 245 5.03 1.39 8.91
CA ALA A 245 5.31 0.00 8.61
C ALA A 245 5.53 -0.22 7.11
N HIS A 246 4.63 0.31 6.29
CA HIS A 246 4.71 0.25 4.84
C HIS A 246 5.97 0.96 4.33
N ALA A 247 6.22 2.20 4.76
CA ALA A 247 7.40 2.95 4.33
C ALA A 247 8.70 2.19 4.67
N VAL A 248 8.78 1.55 5.84
CA VAL A 248 9.94 0.72 6.22
C VAL A 248 10.08 -0.50 5.31
N ILE A 249 8.99 -1.20 5.00
CA ILE A 249 9.00 -2.33 4.06
C ILE A 249 9.50 -1.87 2.69
N ASP A 250 8.96 -0.78 2.15
CA ASP A 250 9.35 -0.21 0.85
C ASP A 250 10.81 0.25 0.84
N ILE A 251 11.26 0.95 1.89
CA ILE A 251 12.67 1.36 2.02
C ILE A 251 13.56 0.13 2.04
N VAL A 252 13.24 -0.92 2.81
CA VAL A 252 14.04 -2.15 2.82
C VAL A 252 14.03 -2.85 1.46
N ALA A 253 12.91 -2.85 0.74
CA ALA A 253 12.81 -3.41 -0.60
C ALA A 253 13.64 -2.62 -1.63
N PHE A 254 13.60 -1.29 -1.60
CA PHE A 254 14.29 -0.42 -2.56
C PHE A 254 15.79 -0.27 -2.25
N VAL A 255 16.13 -0.11 -0.97
CA VAL A 255 17.48 0.22 -0.49
C VAL A 255 18.20 -1.01 0.06
N GLY A 256 17.50 -1.84 0.84
CA GLY A 256 18.11 -3.00 1.49
C GLY A 256 18.62 -4.03 0.49
N TYR A 257 17.95 -4.22 -0.64
CA TYR A 257 18.45 -5.14 -1.65
C TYR A 257 19.74 -4.62 -2.33
N ALA A 258 19.81 -3.31 -2.61
CA ALA A 258 21.01 -2.68 -3.17
C ALA A 258 22.20 -2.73 -2.20
N LEU A 259 21.97 -2.66 -0.88
CA LEU A 259 23.02 -2.66 0.14
C LEU A 259 23.55 -4.05 0.51
N ILE A 260 22.73 -5.10 0.40
CA ILE A 260 23.11 -6.46 0.85
C ILE A 260 23.50 -7.37 -0.34
N GLY A 261 23.22 -6.97 -1.58
CA GLY A 261 23.53 -7.76 -2.79
C GLY A 261 25.01 -8.14 -2.97
N ASP A 262 25.93 -7.29 -2.49
CA ASP A 262 27.37 -7.56 -2.53
C ASP A 262 27.90 -8.33 -1.30
N HIS A 263 27.13 -8.33 -0.20
CA HIS A 263 27.46 -9.05 1.03
C HIS A 263 26.80 -10.43 1.14
N LEU A 264 25.90 -10.77 0.22
CA LEU A 264 25.27 -12.08 0.07
C LEU A 264 25.95 -12.90 -1.02
N SER A 265 27.29 -12.98 -1.00
CA SER A 265 28.06 -13.81 -1.93
C SER A 265 27.68 -15.29 -1.88
N TRP A 266 27.02 -15.74 -0.80
CA TRP A 266 26.48 -17.09 -0.62
C TRP A 266 25.07 -17.30 -1.24
N LEU A 267 24.48 -16.27 -1.84
CA LEU A 267 23.23 -16.32 -2.63
C LEU A 267 23.48 -16.12 -4.14
N ARG A 268 24.75 -16.15 -4.59
CA ARG A 268 25.12 -16.17 -6.02
C ARG A 268 25.29 -17.59 -6.53
#